data_AF-A0A5Z1QI97-F1
#
_entry.id   AF-A0A5Z1QI97-F1
#
_cell.length_a   1.000
_cell.length_b   1.000
_cell.length_c   1.000
_cell.angle_alpha   90.00
_cell.angle_beta   90.00
_cell.angle_gamma   90.00
#
_symmetry.space_group_name_H-M   'P 1'
#
loop_
_entity.id
_entity.type
_entity.pdbx_description
1 polymer ?
#
loop_
_entity_poly.entity_id
_entity_poly.type
_entity_poly.pdbx_seq_one_letter_code
_entity_poly.pdbx_strand_id
1 'polypeptide(L)'
;MKKWIFIVFCFILGFIIHIFYIGYTNELLFNKFIKNSNPDYTITDIYFKKGFLTSKGSFTLNHSHTQLSTKINLKFNNYFFLNKIIKGNFTNPFDFLDEVLKNNKLGTFTLKLHDNNSKIFLNIKDINLSNEGGDTIINGGYIEVLMNKNLEIKNMKIHFDMINFSQFYTKFVLQNLNYEQFFNNPVQFYELNLFSKSQQQINFDYLVLDNNKINSFYSKNLVNFNEENSTINLNIQGKSNEIDINLKSLLGQNLNFDKTKFNITINKFLNSNFNISHFIQKNLDLEIQNLILEKNKQNISLQGNLNINNSYQAKLQVISSDEPDEIFPWTKDYGGLNQYFLKENNNFFLNLSYDSLANPQLKINGSEFSNMDLN
;
A
#
# COMPACT_ATOMS: atom_id res chain seq x y z
N MET A 1 -55.11 -32.69 -13.76
CA MET A 1 -53.86 -33.47 -13.54
C MET A 1 -52.83 -33.33 -14.67
N LYS A 2 -53.11 -33.71 -15.93
CA LYS A 2 -52.10 -33.67 -17.02
C LYS A 2 -51.42 -32.30 -17.25
N LYS A 3 -52.18 -31.19 -17.21
CA LYS A 3 -51.63 -29.83 -17.31
C LYS A 3 -50.70 -29.45 -16.15
N TRP A 4 -51.02 -29.87 -14.93
CA TRP A 4 -50.17 -29.66 -13.76
C TRP A 4 -48.87 -30.46 -13.83
N ILE A 5 -48.93 -31.71 -14.32
CA ILE A 5 -47.75 -32.55 -14.56
C ILE A 5 -46.84 -31.91 -15.63
N PHE A 6 -47.42 -31.38 -16.71
CA PHE A 6 -46.66 -30.66 -17.73
C PHE A 6 -45.99 -29.40 -17.19
N ILE A 7 -46.69 -28.61 -16.37
CA ILE A 7 -46.12 -27.42 -15.71
C ILE A 7 -44.94 -27.82 -14.80
N VAL A 8 -45.09 -28.84 -13.96
CA VAL A 8 -44.00 -29.35 -13.10
C VAL A 8 -42.83 -29.85 -13.94
N PHE A 9 -43.08 -30.55 -15.04
CA PHE A 9 -42.04 -31.00 -15.96
C PHE A 9 -41.28 -29.82 -16.59
N CYS A 10 -41.99 -28.77 -17.04
CA CYS A 10 -41.36 -27.55 -17.56
C CYS A 10 -40.52 -26.83 -16.49
N PHE A 11 -40.97 -26.80 -15.23
CA PHE A 11 -40.18 -26.24 -14.13
C PHE A 11 -38.89 -27.03 -13.88
N ILE A 12 -38.96 -28.37 -13.87
CA ILE A 12 -37.78 -29.23 -13.70
C ILE A 12 -36.82 -29.07 -14.89
N LEU A 13 -37.33 -29.07 -16.12
CA LEU A 13 -36.52 -28.89 -17.32
C LEU A 13 -35.87 -27.50 -17.36
N GLY A 14 -36.63 -26.45 -17.05
CA GLY A 14 -36.11 -25.08 -16.95
C GLY A 14 -35.03 -24.96 -15.87
N PHE A 15 -35.22 -25.61 -14.73
CA PHE A 15 -34.22 -25.69 -13.67
C PHE A 15 -32.93 -26.38 -14.13
N ILE A 16 -33.04 -27.51 -14.83
CA ILE A 16 -31.89 -28.24 -15.39
C ILE A 16 -31.14 -27.40 -16.44
N ILE A 17 -31.86 -26.81 -17.41
CA ILE A 17 -31.27 -25.94 -18.45
C ILE A 17 -30.53 -24.77 -17.79
N HIS A 18 -31.13 -24.16 -16.77
CA HIS A 18 -30.51 -23.05 -16.06
C HIS A 18 -29.23 -23.47 -15.33
N ILE A 19 -29.21 -24.63 -14.67
CA ILE A 19 -28.00 -25.19 -14.06
C ILE A 19 -26.87 -25.31 -15.08
N PHE A 20 -27.16 -25.85 -16.27
CA PHE A 20 -26.16 -25.96 -17.33
C PHE A 20 -25.66 -24.59 -17.82
N TYR A 21 -26.57 -23.62 -17.98
CA TYR A 21 -26.21 -22.25 -18.35
C TYR A 21 -25.32 -21.56 -17.32
N ILE A 22 -25.60 -21.72 -16.02
CA ILE A 22 -24.74 -21.18 -14.97
C ILE A 22 -23.39 -21.91 -14.94
N GLY A 23 -23.38 -23.23 -15.12
CA GLY A 23 -22.15 -24.00 -15.26
C GLY A 23 -21.24 -23.50 -16.38
N TYR A 24 -21.81 -23.16 -17.53
CA TYR A 24 -21.10 -22.52 -18.65
C TYR A 24 -20.59 -21.10 -18.28
N THR A 25 -21.42 -20.30 -17.61
CA THR A 25 -21.03 -18.95 -17.17
C THR A 25 -19.86 -18.99 -16.17
N ASN A 26 -19.87 -19.98 -15.25
CA ASN A 26 -18.79 -20.20 -14.28
C ASN A 26 -17.47 -20.59 -14.94
N GLU A 27 -17.50 -21.36 -16.02
CA GLU A 27 -16.31 -21.69 -16.81
C GLU A 27 -15.74 -20.44 -17.52
N LEU A 28 -16.60 -19.61 -18.13
CA LEU A 28 -16.17 -18.35 -18.73
C LEU A 28 -15.52 -17.41 -17.71
N LEU A 29 -16.09 -17.33 -16.50
CA LEU A 29 -15.52 -16.55 -15.40
C LEU A 29 -14.18 -17.12 -14.94
N PHE A 30 -14.06 -18.45 -14.80
CA PHE A 30 -12.80 -19.11 -14.47
C PHE A 30 -11.72 -18.81 -15.51
N ASN A 31 -12.06 -18.89 -16.80
CA ASN A 31 -11.15 -18.58 -17.90
C ASN A 31 -10.66 -17.13 -17.87
N LYS A 32 -11.45 -16.19 -17.33
CA LYS A 32 -11.00 -14.81 -17.11
C LYS A 32 -10.03 -14.68 -15.92
N PHE A 33 -10.21 -15.45 -14.85
CA PHE A 33 -9.31 -15.42 -13.69
C PHE A 33 -7.91 -15.99 -13.99
N ILE A 34 -7.82 -16.96 -14.89
CA ILE A 34 -6.54 -17.55 -15.31
C ILE A 34 -5.85 -16.77 -16.44
N LYS A 35 -6.46 -15.68 -16.94
CA LYS A 35 -5.75 -14.79 -17.85
C LYS A 35 -4.68 -14.06 -17.06
N ASN A 36 -3.47 -14.06 -17.60
CA ASN A 36 -2.34 -13.39 -16.98
C ASN A 36 -1.57 -12.59 -18.04
N SER A 37 -1.34 -11.33 -17.74
CA SER A 37 -0.41 -10.44 -18.45
C SER A 37 0.70 -9.93 -17.53
N ASN A 38 0.69 -10.34 -16.27
CA ASN A 38 1.65 -9.89 -15.27
C ASN A 38 2.93 -10.74 -15.38
N PRO A 39 4.11 -10.12 -15.52
CA PRO A 39 5.39 -10.83 -15.65
C PRO A 39 5.87 -11.46 -14.32
N ASP A 40 5.36 -11.01 -13.17
CA ASP A 40 5.85 -11.38 -11.84
C ASP A 40 5.36 -12.77 -11.38
N TYR A 41 4.42 -13.37 -12.09
CA TYR A 41 3.96 -14.73 -11.84
C TYR A 41 3.51 -15.45 -13.11
N THR A 42 3.47 -16.77 -13.05
CA THR A 42 2.92 -17.64 -14.10
C THR A 42 1.79 -18.51 -13.54
N ILE A 43 0.82 -18.83 -14.38
CA ILE A 43 -0.32 -19.68 -14.03
C ILE A 43 -0.13 -21.05 -14.68
N THR A 44 -0.13 -22.10 -13.87
CA THR A 44 0.04 -23.49 -14.31
C THR A 44 -1.02 -24.41 -13.67
N ASP A 45 -1.01 -25.71 -14.00
CA ASP A 45 -1.91 -26.73 -13.46
C ASP A 45 -3.41 -26.37 -13.52
N ILE A 46 -3.81 -25.75 -14.62
CA ILE A 46 -5.16 -25.26 -14.83
C ILE A 46 -6.12 -26.43 -14.97
N TYR A 47 -7.13 -26.48 -14.11
CA TYR A 47 -8.16 -27.51 -14.11
C TYR A 47 -9.54 -26.93 -13.85
N PHE A 48 -10.52 -27.29 -14.67
CA PHE A 48 -11.92 -26.96 -14.45
C PHE A 48 -12.81 -28.16 -14.73
N LYS A 49 -13.70 -28.49 -13.79
CA LYS A 49 -14.68 -29.57 -13.91
C LYS A 49 -16.09 -29.02 -13.66
N LYS A 50 -16.90 -29.03 -14.72
CA LYS A 50 -18.34 -28.79 -14.63
C LYS A 50 -19.00 -29.92 -13.84
N GLY A 51 -19.80 -29.58 -12.85
CA GLY A 51 -20.69 -30.52 -12.17
C GLY A 51 -22.14 -30.08 -12.30
N PHE A 52 -23.07 -30.88 -11.78
CA PHE A 52 -24.50 -30.55 -11.83
C PHE A 52 -24.79 -29.37 -10.87
N LEU A 53 -24.82 -29.60 -9.55
CA LEU A 53 -25.08 -28.52 -8.59
C LEU A 53 -23.87 -27.61 -8.32
N THR A 54 -22.66 -28.14 -8.47
CA THR A 54 -21.41 -27.41 -8.18
C THR A 54 -20.33 -27.75 -9.19
N SER A 55 -19.61 -26.74 -9.66
CA SER A 55 -18.40 -26.90 -10.47
C SER A 55 -17.15 -26.64 -9.62
N LYS A 56 -16.01 -27.20 -10.02
CA LYS A 56 -14.72 -27.03 -9.34
C LYS A 56 -13.69 -26.48 -10.32
N GLY A 57 -12.87 -25.54 -9.87
CA GLY A 57 -11.73 -25.04 -10.61
C GLY A 57 -10.49 -24.99 -9.73
N SER A 58 -9.31 -25.14 -10.31
CA SER A 58 -8.04 -24.94 -9.62
C SER A 58 -6.94 -24.53 -10.59
N PHE A 59 -5.93 -23.83 -10.06
CA PHE A 59 -4.70 -23.50 -10.77
C PHE A 59 -3.59 -23.23 -9.75
N THR A 60 -2.34 -23.23 -10.20
CA THR A 60 -1.16 -22.92 -9.40
C THR A 60 -0.57 -21.59 -9.86
N LEU A 61 -0.33 -20.68 -8.92
CA LEU A 61 0.44 -19.44 -9.13
C LEU A 61 1.90 -19.71 -8.76
N ASN A 62 2.81 -19.55 -9.72
CA ASN A 62 4.25 -19.63 -9.48
C ASN A 62 4.85 -18.22 -9.59
N HIS A 63 5.54 -17.75 -8.57
CA HIS A 63 6.19 -16.44 -8.61
C HIS A 63 7.45 -16.49 -9.47
N SER A 64 7.63 -15.52 -10.38
CA SER A 64 8.77 -15.49 -11.32
C SER A 64 10.11 -15.23 -10.63
N HIS A 65 10.09 -14.57 -9.47
CA HIS A 65 11.28 -14.12 -8.74
C HIS A 65 11.57 -14.92 -7.46
N THR A 66 10.77 -15.94 -7.15
CA THR A 66 10.95 -16.79 -5.96
C THR A 66 10.60 -18.24 -6.28
N GLN A 67 11.01 -19.20 -5.45
CA GLN A 67 10.59 -20.61 -5.60
C GLN A 67 9.20 -20.88 -5.00
N LEU A 68 8.43 -19.84 -4.67
CA LEU A 68 7.13 -19.97 -4.02
C LEU A 68 6.04 -20.28 -5.05
N SER A 69 5.23 -21.28 -4.72
CA SER A 69 4.04 -21.66 -5.51
C SER A 69 2.82 -21.78 -4.63
N THR A 70 1.71 -21.18 -5.05
CA THR A 70 0.43 -21.22 -4.32
C THR A 70 -0.65 -21.84 -5.18
N LYS A 71 -1.23 -22.95 -4.71
CA LYS A 71 -2.40 -23.54 -5.35
C LYS A 71 -3.69 -22.86 -4.88
N ILE A 72 -4.51 -22.48 -5.86
CA ILE A 72 -5.83 -21.88 -5.65
C ILE A 72 -6.90 -22.92 -5.99
N ASN A 73 -7.83 -23.15 -5.06
CA ASN A 73 -8.97 -24.03 -5.25
C ASN A 73 -10.29 -23.24 -5.20
N LEU A 74 -11.13 -23.40 -6.21
CA LEU A 74 -12.39 -22.70 -6.39
C LEU A 74 -13.56 -23.69 -6.43
N LYS A 75 -14.65 -23.37 -5.73
CA LYS A 75 -15.93 -24.06 -5.79
C LYS A 75 -17.00 -23.07 -6.26
N PHE A 76 -17.64 -23.40 -7.37
CA PHE A 76 -18.69 -22.61 -7.99
C PHE A 76 -20.05 -23.28 -7.74
N ASN A 77 -21.04 -22.51 -7.30
CA ASN A 77 -22.41 -22.98 -7.23
C ASN A 77 -23.10 -22.77 -8.59
N ASN A 78 -23.82 -23.79 -9.06
CA ASN A 78 -24.55 -23.75 -10.33
C ASN A 78 -26.06 -23.55 -10.17
N TYR A 79 -26.57 -23.43 -8.93
CA TYR A 79 -28.01 -23.37 -8.64
C TYR A 79 -28.49 -22.00 -8.13
N PHE A 80 -29.78 -21.73 -8.35
CA PHE A 80 -30.43 -20.42 -8.25
C PHE A 80 -30.58 -19.84 -6.82
N PHE A 81 -30.66 -20.68 -5.79
CA PHE A 81 -31.06 -20.25 -4.43
C PHE A 81 -29.95 -19.60 -3.59
N LEU A 82 -28.71 -19.68 -4.04
CA LEU A 82 -27.61 -18.93 -3.43
C LEU A 82 -27.23 -17.82 -4.40
N ASN A 83 -27.29 -16.56 -3.96
CA ASN A 83 -26.59 -15.43 -4.59
C ASN A 83 -25.25 -15.96 -5.10
N LYS A 84 -24.93 -15.78 -6.40
CA LYS A 84 -23.80 -16.47 -7.05
C LYS A 84 -22.54 -16.33 -6.20
N ILE A 85 -22.24 -17.38 -5.45
CA ILE A 85 -21.16 -17.43 -4.46
C ILE A 85 -20.13 -18.39 -5.00
N ILE A 86 -18.96 -17.87 -5.34
CA ILE A 86 -17.76 -18.68 -5.50
C ILE A 86 -17.06 -18.66 -4.16
N LYS A 87 -16.70 -19.84 -3.65
CA LYS A 87 -15.84 -19.95 -2.46
C LYS A 87 -14.54 -20.59 -2.87
N GLY A 88 -13.46 -20.19 -2.25
CA GLY A 88 -12.22 -20.92 -2.41
C GLY A 88 -11.23 -20.67 -1.30
N ASN A 89 -10.07 -21.28 -1.47
CA ASN A 89 -8.95 -21.17 -0.56
C ASN A 89 -7.66 -21.17 -1.37
N PHE A 90 -6.62 -20.64 -0.73
CA PHE A 90 -5.26 -20.69 -1.21
C PHE A 90 -4.45 -21.50 -0.20
N THR A 91 -3.66 -22.40 -0.75
CA THR A 91 -2.72 -23.24 0.02
C THR A 91 -1.60 -22.36 0.57
N ASN A 92 -0.98 -22.80 1.66
CA ASN A 92 0.18 -22.10 2.18
C ASN A 92 1.43 -22.52 1.37
N PRO A 93 2.19 -21.55 0.80
CA PRO A 93 3.39 -21.82 0.01
C PRO A 93 4.67 -21.90 0.88
N PHE A 94 4.55 -21.76 2.20
CA PHE A 94 5.67 -21.66 3.12
C PHE A 94 5.74 -22.86 4.05
N ASP A 95 6.75 -23.73 3.88
CA ASP A 95 6.89 -24.96 4.67
C ASP A 95 6.90 -24.68 6.19
N PHE A 96 7.51 -23.58 6.63
CA PHE A 96 7.58 -23.21 8.05
C PHE A 96 6.21 -22.86 8.67
N LEU A 97 5.18 -22.60 7.86
CA LEU A 97 3.82 -22.34 8.35
C LEU A 97 2.94 -23.59 8.46
N ASP A 98 3.43 -24.76 8.02
CA ASP A 98 2.62 -25.98 7.97
C ASP A 98 2.14 -26.45 9.34
N GLU A 99 2.95 -26.26 10.38
CA GLU A 99 2.59 -26.61 11.76
C GLU A 99 1.56 -25.66 12.38
N VAL A 100 1.49 -24.41 11.89
CA VAL A 100 0.63 -23.35 12.45
C VAL A 100 -0.70 -23.24 11.70
N LEU A 101 -0.70 -23.45 10.39
CA LEU A 101 -1.89 -23.30 9.56
C LEU A 101 -2.70 -24.60 9.46
N LYS A 102 -3.84 -24.66 10.15
CA LYS A 102 -4.80 -25.79 10.03
C LYS A 102 -5.14 -26.12 8.57
N ASN A 103 -4.87 -27.36 8.16
CA ASN A 103 -5.09 -27.90 6.81
C ASN A 103 -4.27 -27.21 5.70
N ASN A 104 -3.11 -26.62 6.01
CA ASN A 104 -2.21 -25.98 5.04
C ASN A 104 -2.94 -24.93 4.15
N LYS A 105 -3.80 -24.12 4.80
CA LYS A 105 -4.57 -23.04 4.14
C LYS A 105 -4.15 -21.70 4.73
N LEU A 106 -3.65 -20.80 3.88
CA LEU A 106 -3.25 -19.44 4.23
C LEU A 106 -4.45 -18.48 4.31
N GLY A 107 -5.55 -18.82 3.63
CA GLY A 107 -6.79 -18.08 3.77
C GLY A 107 -7.92 -18.61 2.90
N THR A 108 -9.03 -17.86 2.92
CA THR A 108 -10.24 -18.19 2.17
C THR A 108 -10.74 -16.97 1.44
N PHE A 109 -11.36 -17.14 0.29
CA PHE A 109 -12.04 -16.04 -0.37
C PHE A 109 -13.48 -16.43 -0.74
N THR A 110 -14.32 -15.41 -0.84
CA THR A 110 -15.69 -15.51 -1.34
C THR A 110 -15.92 -14.43 -2.38
N LEU A 111 -16.48 -14.80 -3.53
CA LEU A 111 -16.99 -13.86 -4.51
C LEU A 111 -18.51 -13.86 -4.41
N LYS A 112 -19.12 -12.70 -4.23
CA LYS A 112 -20.57 -12.50 -4.24
C LYS A 112 -20.94 -11.51 -5.35
N LEU A 113 -22.01 -11.79 -6.09
CA LEU A 113 -22.65 -10.72 -6.88
C LEU A 113 -23.43 -9.78 -5.96
N HIS A 114 -23.28 -8.49 -6.18
CA HIS A 114 -23.90 -7.41 -5.42
C HIS A 114 -24.29 -6.29 -6.40
N ASP A 115 -25.58 -6.01 -6.58
CA ASP A 115 -26.09 -4.87 -7.38
C ASP A 115 -25.40 -4.67 -8.75
N ASN A 116 -25.43 -5.69 -9.62
CA ASN A 116 -24.75 -5.72 -10.92
C ASN A 116 -23.20 -5.60 -10.89
N ASN A 117 -22.62 -5.60 -9.69
CA ASN A 117 -21.19 -5.67 -9.43
C ASN A 117 -20.84 -7.05 -8.82
N SER A 118 -19.55 -7.35 -8.75
CA SER A 118 -19.01 -8.52 -8.07
C SER A 118 -18.11 -8.04 -6.94
N LYS A 119 -18.30 -8.57 -5.74
CA LYS A 119 -17.45 -8.29 -4.58
C LYS A 119 -16.65 -9.54 -4.24
N ILE A 120 -15.32 -9.44 -4.30
CA ILE A 120 -14.41 -10.46 -3.76
C ILE A 120 -14.08 -10.04 -2.33
N PHE A 121 -14.20 -10.97 -1.40
CA PHE A 121 -13.72 -10.82 -0.03
C PHE A 121 -12.75 -11.96 0.25
N LEU A 122 -11.50 -11.63 0.55
CA LEU A 122 -10.43 -12.55 0.90
C LEU A 122 -10.08 -12.35 2.37
N ASN A 123 -10.21 -13.41 3.16
CA ASN A 123 -9.85 -13.46 4.56
C ASN A 123 -8.52 -14.23 4.69
N ILE A 124 -7.51 -13.56 5.20
CA ILE A 124 -6.21 -14.12 5.54
C ILE A 124 -6.35 -14.75 6.92
N LYS A 125 -5.75 -15.92 7.12
CA LYS A 125 -5.75 -16.52 8.46
C LYS A 125 -4.72 -15.85 9.35
N ASP A 126 -5.02 -15.83 10.64
CA ASP A 126 -4.07 -15.40 11.64
C ASP A 126 -2.84 -16.33 11.64
N ILE A 127 -1.66 -15.73 11.73
CA ILE A 127 -0.37 -16.39 11.84
C ILE A 127 0.25 -15.96 13.15
N ASN A 128 0.74 -16.91 13.94
CA ASN A 128 1.48 -16.64 15.16
C ASN A 128 2.62 -17.67 15.31
N LEU A 129 3.85 -17.20 15.12
CA LEU A 129 5.09 -17.97 15.26
C LEU A 129 5.95 -17.48 16.44
N SER A 130 5.35 -16.88 17.46
CA SER A 130 6.06 -16.32 18.63
C SER A 130 6.97 -17.33 19.38
N ASN A 131 6.82 -18.64 19.13
CA ASN A 131 7.57 -19.68 19.80
C ASN A 131 8.97 -19.96 19.19
N GLU A 132 9.36 -19.31 18.09
CA GLU A 132 10.59 -19.61 17.33
C GLU A 132 11.75 -18.62 17.58
N GLY A 133 11.76 -17.94 18.73
CA GLY A 133 12.84 -17.01 19.10
C GLY A 133 12.66 -15.58 18.57
N GLY A 134 11.45 -15.24 18.11
CA GLY A 134 11.00 -13.90 17.73
C GLY A 134 9.47 -13.89 17.53
N ASP A 135 8.87 -12.71 17.51
CA ASP A 135 7.43 -12.57 17.24
C ASP A 135 7.21 -12.41 15.73
N THR A 136 6.54 -13.38 15.11
CA THR A 136 5.89 -13.19 13.80
C THR A 136 4.40 -13.39 13.98
N ILE A 137 3.66 -12.29 13.99
CA ILE A 137 2.22 -12.24 14.22
C ILE A 137 1.56 -11.45 13.10
N ILE A 138 0.57 -12.05 12.44
CA ILE A 138 -0.32 -11.38 11.48
C ILE A 138 -1.74 -11.72 11.90
N ASN A 139 -2.55 -10.74 12.23
CA ASN A 139 -3.92 -10.95 12.72
C ASN A 139 -4.93 -10.11 11.93
N GLY A 140 -6.13 -10.66 11.76
CA GLY A 140 -7.31 -9.92 11.26
C GLY A 140 -7.20 -9.46 9.81
N GLY A 141 -6.33 -10.09 9.01
CA GLY A 141 -6.07 -9.66 7.64
C GLY A 141 -7.24 -9.93 6.69
N TYR A 142 -7.73 -8.91 6.00
CA TYR A 142 -8.68 -9.10 4.89
C TYR A 142 -8.45 -8.15 3.72
N ILE A 143 -8.91 -8.58 2.55
CA ILE A 143 -8.92 -7.80 1.31
C ILE A 143 -10.34 -7.84 0.73
N GLU A 144 -10.87 -6.69 0.37
CA GLU A 144 -12.12 -6.54 -0.34
C GLU A 144 -11.86 -5.90 -1.71
N VAL A 145 -12.44 -6.45 -2.77
CA VAL A 145 -12.35 -5.90 -4.13
C VAL A 145 -13.75 -5.79 -4.72
N LEU A 146 -14.16 -4.59 -5.10
CA LEU A 146 -15.42 -4.37 -5.83
C LEU A 146 -15.12 -4.25 -7.32
N MET A 147 -15.77 -5.09 -8.13
CA MET A 147 -15.63 -5.13 -9.58
C MET A 147 -16.95 -4.88 -10.27
N ASN A 148 -16.93 -4.31 -11.47
CA ASN A 148 -18.14 -4.14 -12.28
C ASN A 148 -18.53 -5.42 -13.03
N LYS A 149 -19.58 -5.35 -13.86
CA LYS A 149 -20.06 -6.46 -14.70
C LYS A 149 -19.01 -7.02 -15.68
N ASN A 150 -18.00 -6.23 -16.05
CA ASN A 150 -16.92 -6.61 -16.93
C ASN A 150 -15.75 -7.28 -16.18
N LEU A 151 -15.80 -7.32 -14.83
CA LEU A 151 -14.71 -7.70 -13.92
C LEU A 151 -13.59 -6.66 -13.82
N GLU A 152 -13.88 -5.41 -14.13
CA GLU A 152 -12.95 -4.31 -13.88
C GLU A 152 -13.11 -3.83 -12.42
N ILE A 153 -11.98 -3.68 -11.73
CA ILE A 153 -11.87 -3.25 -10.35
C ILE A 153 -12.24 -1.77 -10.24
N LYS A 154 -13.23 -1.47 -9.39
CA LYS A 154 -13.66 -0.11 -9.02
C LYS A 154 -13.05 0.34 -7.71
N ASN A 155 -13.02 -0.55 -6.72
CA ASN A 155 -12.38 -0.27 -5.43
C ASN A 155 -11.61 -1.48 -4.93
N MET A 156 -10.65 -1.19 -4.05
CA MET A 156 -10.01 -2.17 -3.18
C MET A 156 -9.96 -1.64 -1.76
N LYS A 157 -10.09 -2.55 -0.79
CA LYS A 157 -9.82 -2.29 0.62
C LYS A 157 -8.91 -3.38 1.16
N ILE A 158 -7.91 -3.01 1.93
CA ILE A 158 -7.02 -3.93 2.63
C ILE A 158 -7.02 -3.52 4.09
N HIS A 159 -7.12 -4.50 4.98
CA HIS A 159 -7.10 -4.28 6.41
C HIS A 159 -6.26 -5.33 7.11
N PHE A 160 -5.54 -4.91 8.14
CA PHE A 160 -4.89 -5.80 9.11
C PHE A 160 -5.03 -5.19 10.50
N ASP A 161 -5.52 -5.97 11.47
CA ASP A 161 -5.58 -5.57 12.88
C ASP A 161 -4.15 -5.41 13.43
N MET A 162 -3.26 -6.36 13.12
CA MET A 162 -1.88 -6.31 13.58
C MET A 162 -0.95 -7.07 12.64
N ILE A 163 0.20 -6.46 12.35
CA ILE A 163 1.36 -7.10 11.75
C ILE A 163 2.55 -6.82 12.69
N ASN A 164 3.19 -7.86 13.20
CA ASN A 164 4.36 -7.75 14.05
C ASN A 164 5.41 -8.75 13.58
N PHE A 165 6.55 -8.24 13.14
CA PHE A 165 7.77 -8.99 12.92
C PHE A 165 8.85 -8.40 13.85
N SER A 166 9.10 -9.05 14.97
CA SER A 166 10.12 -8.64 15.93
C SER A 166 11.11 -9.77 16.16
N GLN A 167 12.37 -9.54 15.83
CA GLN A 167 13.44 -10.49 16.11
C GLN A 167 14.72 -9.75 16.52
N PHE A 168 15.27 -10.07 17.69
CA PHE A 168 16.46 -9.44 18.24
C PHE A 168 16.41 -7.90 18.22
N TYR A 169 17.11 -7.28 17.26
CA TYR A 169 17.26 -5.83 17.11
C TYR A 169 16.39 -5.23 16.00
N THR A 170 15.70 -6.07 15.22
CA THR A 170 14.80 -5.62 14.16
C THR A 170 13.36 -5.73 14.64
N LYS A 171 12.59 -4.66 14.44
CA LYS A 171 11.21 -4.59 14.90
C LYS A 171 10.36 -3.86 13.89
N PHE A 172 9.44 -4.57 13.26
CA PHE A 172 8.36 -4.00 12.50
C PHE A 172 7.04 -4.29 13.22
N VAL A 173 6.33 -3.25 13.65
CA VAL A 173 4.98 -3.40 14.20
C VAL A 173 4.07 -2.40 13.51
N LEU A 174 2.95 -2.87 12.99
CA LEU A 174 1.91 -2.06 12.37
C LEU A 174 0.55 -2.49 12.92
N GLN A 175 -0.21 -1.55 13.47
CA GLN A 175 -1.52 -1.82 14.07
C GLN A 175 -2.63 -1.07 13.34
N ASN A 176 -3.76 -1.77 13.16
CA ASN A 176 -5.00 -1.27 12.56
C ASN A 176 -4.76 -0.60 11.20
N LEU A 177 -3.98 -1.25 10.33
CA LEU A 177 -3.77 -0.77 8.97
C LEU A 177 -5.09 -0.83 8.21
N ASN A 178 -5.49 0.29 7.63
CA ASN A 178 -6.53 0.37 6.63
C ASN A 178 -5.99 1.06 5.39
N TYR A 179 -6.17 0.40 4.25
CA TYR A 179 -5.88 0.94 2.94
C TYR A 179 -7.14 0.86 2.09
N GLU A 180 -7.53 1.97 1.48
CA GLU A 180 -8.60 1.99 0.48
C GLU A 180 -8.10 2.63 -0.81
N GLN A 181 -8.48 2.07 -1.95
CA GLN A 181 -8.20 2.62 -3.26
C GLN A 181 -9.47 2.65 -4.09
N PHE A 182 -9.78 3.82 -4.64
CA PHE A 182 -10.86 4.03 -5.58
C PHE A 182 -10.28 4.40 -6.94
N PHE A 183 -10.57 3.61 -7.97
CA PHE A 183 -10.09 3.87 -9.32
C PHE A 183 -11.03 4.82 -10.05
N ASN A 184 -10.51 5.92 -10.58
CA ASN A 184 -11.31 6.89 -11.33
C ASN A 184 -11.90 6.24 -12.59
N ASN A 185 -11.11 5.38 -13.24
CA ASN A 185 -11.53 4.51 -14.32
C ASN A 185 -11.32 3.06 -13.87
N PRO A 186 -12.34 2.19 -13.94
CA PRO A 186 -12.19 0.79 -13.55
C PRO A 186 -11.05 0.10 -14.30
N VAL A 187 -10.25 -0.70 -13.58
CA VAL A 187 -9.03 -1.34 -14.12
C VAL A 187 -9.25 -2.85 -14.28
N GLN A 188 -8.78 -3.47 -15.36
CA GLN A 188 -8.87 -4.92 -15.50
C GLN A 188 -8.08 -5.62 -14.39
N PHE A 189 -8.63 -6.70 -13.84
CA PHE A 189 -7.98 -7.42 -12.73
C PHE A 189 -6.55 -7.87 -13.04
N TYR A 190 -6.26 -8.26 -14.29
CA TYR A 190 -4.94 -8.71 -14.74
C TYR A 190 -3.99 -7.56 -15.13
N GLU A 191 -4.47 -6.32 -15.18
CA GLU A 191 -3.69 -5.09 -15.43
C GLU A 191 -3.54 -4.25 -14.15
N LEU A 192 -3.93 -4.79 -12.99
CA LEU A 192 -3.91 -4.06 -11.74
C LEU A 192 -2.50 -3.55 -11.41
N ASN A 193 -2.38 -2.23 -11.32
CA ASN A 193 -1.21 -1.54 -10.83
C ASN A 193 -1.64 -0.61 -9.69
N LEU A 194 -0.94 -0.64 -8.54
CA LEU A 194 -1.24 0.25 -7.42
C LEU A 194 -1.07 1.73 -7.80
N PHE A 195 -0.29 2.03 -8.83
CA PHE A 195 -0.12 3.37 -9.38
C PHE A 195 -1.16 3.77 -10.43
N SER A 196 -2.12 2.92 -10.78
CA SER A 196 -3.20 3.32 -11.69
C SER A 196 -3.94 4.55 -11.16
N LYS A 197 -4.46 5.37 -12.08
CA LYS A 197 -5.11 6.64 -11.75
C LYS A 197 -6.25 6.45 -10.74
N SER A 198 -6.06 6.97 -9.53
CA SER A 198 -6.90 6.62 -8.38
C SER A 198 -6.82 7.64 -7.25
N GLN A 199 -7.78 7.53 -6.33
CA GLN A 199 -7.71 8.12 -5.01
C GLN A 199 -7.42 7.03 -3.99
N GLN A 200 -6.44 7.25 -3.13
CA GLN A 200 -6.06 6.31 -2.08
C GLN A 200 -6.25 6.93 -0.70
N GLN A 201 -6.57 6.11 0.29
CA GLN A 201 -6.57 6.48 1.70
C GLN A 201 -5.80 5.43 2.47
N ILE A 202 -4.91 5.89 3.35
CA ILE A 202 -4.11 5.02 4.20
C ILE A 202 -4.24 5.52 5.63
N ASN A 203 -4.51 4.64 6.57
CA ASN A 203 -4.41 4.96 7.98
C ASN A 203 -3.93 3.76 8.78
N PHE A 204 -3.31 4.05 9.91
CA PHE A 204 -2.92 3.07 10.91
C PHE A 204 -2.85 3.77 12.27
N ASP A 205 -3.00 3.01 13.34
CA ASP A 205 -2.97 3.55 14.70
C ASP A 205 -1.56 3.59 15.28
N TYR A 206 -0.69 2.69 14.83
CA TYR A 206 0.67 2.61 15.36
C TYR A 206 1.62 1.96 14.35
N LEU A 207 2.78 2.56 14.15
CA LEU A 207 3.89 1.98 13.39
C LEU A 207 5.17 2.06 14.21
N VAL A 208 5.92 0.97 14.26
CA VAL A 208 7.32 0.91 14.68
C VAL A 208 8.13 0.26 13.57
N LEU A 209 9.23 0.90 13.22
CA LEU A 209 10.28 0.32 12.40
C LEU A 209 11.62 0.57 13.11
N ASP A 210 12.11 -0.49 13.74
CA ASP A 210 13.26 -0.53 14.63
C ASP A 210 13.13 0.53 15.73
N ASN A 211 13.95 1.58 15.66
CA ASN A 211 13.96 2.68 16.62
C ASN A 211 13.09 3.87 16.20
N ASN A 212 12.35 3.75 15.10
CA ASN A 212 11.43 4.77 14.62
C ASN A 212 10.01 4.43 15.02
N LYS A 213 9.21 5.43 15.38
CA LYS A 213 7.81 5.27 15.80
C LYS A 213 6.93 6.36 15.17
N ILE A 214 5.69 5.99 14.85
CA ILE A 214 4.61 6.92 14.52
C ILE A 214 3.36 6.49 15.29
N ASN A 215 2.77 7.39 16.08
CA ASN A 215 1.53 7.13 16.82
C ASN A 215 0.33 7.76 16.07
N SER A 216 -0.39 6.93 15.33
CA SER A 216 -1.43 7.32 14.37
C SER A 216 -0.92 8.06 13.14
N PHE A 217 -1.37 7.59 11.98
CA PHE A 217 -1.11 8.19 10.68
C PHE A 217 -2.38 8.12 9.84
N TYR A 218 -2.58 9.16 9.05
CA TYR A 218 -3.64 9.21 8.05
C TYR A 218 -3.16 9.99 6.84
N SER A 219 -3.38 9.43 5.64
CA SER A 219 -3.18 10.13 4.38
C SER A 219 -4.30 9.88 3.38
N LYS A 220 -4.53 10.90 2.55
CA LYS A 220 -5.29 10.88 1.30
C LYS A 220 -4.32 11.15 0.18
N ASN A 221 -4.27 10.26 -0.79
CA ASN A 221 -3.36 10.37 -1.92
C ASN A 221 -4.15 10.47 -3.23
N LEU A 222 -3.74 11.37 -4.11
CA LEU A 222 -4.19 11.40 -5.49
C LEU A 222 -3.07 10.86 -6.37
N VAL A 223 -3.38 9.82 -7.13
CA VAL A 223 -2.43 9.16 -8.02
C VAL A 223 -2.82 9.44 -9.46
N ASN A 224 -1.89 10.02 -10.22
CA ASN A 224 -2.04 10.21 -11.66
C ASN A 224 -0.85 9.59 -12.38
N PHE A 225 -1.08 8.44 -13.00
CA PHE A 225 -0.09 7.78 -13.85
C PHE A 225 -0.32 8.16 -15.30
N ASN A 226 0.75 8.61 -15.96
CA ASN A 226 0.80 8.85 -17.39
C ASN A 226 1.53 7.67 -18.05
N GLU A 227 0.76 6.84 -18.76
CA GLU A 227 1.28 5.66 -19.46
C GLU A 227 2.26 6.03 -20.58
N GLU A 228 2.01 7.11 -21.32
CA GLU A 228 2.83 7.52 -22.48
C GLU A 228 4.28 7.78 -22.08
N ASN A 229 4.47 8.45 -20.95
CA ASN A 229 5.78 8.85 -20.45
C ASN A 229 6.23 8.04 -19.23
N SER A 230 5.46 7.02 -18.81
CA SER A 230 5.73 6.21 -17.61
C SER A 230 6.01 7.06 -16.35
N THR A 231 5.30 8.18 -16.19
CA THR A 231 5.47 9.08 -15.04
C THR A 231 4.30 8.95 -14.08
N ILE A 232 4.61 8.92 -12.78
CA ILE A 232 3.61 9.02 -11.71
C ILE A 232 3.72 10.39 -11.07
N ASN A 233 2.58 11.07 -10.96
CA ASN A 233 2.39 12.20 -10.07
C ASN A 233 1.54 11.74 -8.87
N LEU A 234 2.10 11.84 -7.67
CA LEU A 234 1.46 11.55 -6.40
C LEU A 234 1.29 12.85 -5.63
N ASN A 235 0.06 13.25 -5.32
CA ASN A 235 -0.19 14.26 -4.29
C ASN A 235 -0.60 13.54 -3.00
N ILE A 236 0.11 13.77 -1.91
CA ILE A 236 -0.04 13.08 -0.63
C ILE A 236 -0.36 14.11 0.44
N GLN A 237 -1.59 14.06 0.97
CA GLN A 237 -2.07 14.95 2.02
C GLN A 237 -2.41 14.17 3.26
N GLY A 238 -1.92 14.59 4.41
CA GLY A 238 -2.13 13.81 5.61
C GLY A 238 -1.72 14.48 6.89
N LYS A 239 -1.76 13.67 7.94
CA LYS A 239 -1.37 14.02 9.30
C LYS A 239 -0.90 12.79 10.05
N SER A 240 -0.12 13.02 11.10
CA SER A 240 0.24 11.98 12.07
C SER A 240 0.46 12.59 13.44
N ASN A 241 0.47 11.76 14.48
CA ASN A 241 0.87 12.18 15.82
C ASN A 241 2.11 11.40 16.28
N GLU A 242 2.82 11.97 17.25
CA GLU A 242 4.04 11.44 17.88
C GLU A 242 4.94 10.67 16.90
N ILE A 243 5.55 11.42 15.98
CA ILE A 243 6.63 10.88 15.18
C ILE A 243 7.90 10.90 16.04
N ASP A 244 8.62 9.79 16.06
CA ASP A 244 9.96 9.68 16.62
C ASP A 244 10.87 9.02 15.57
N ILE A 245 11.83 9.79 15.06
CA ILE A 245 12.79 9.34 14.04
C ILE A 245 14.15 9.19 14.73
N ASN A 246 14.70 7.98 14.68
CA ASN A 246 16.01 7.70 15.24
C ASN A 246 17.10 8.29 14.34
N LEU A 247 17.66 9.41 14.76
CA LEU A 247 18.80 10.07 14.13
C LEU A 247 20.06 10.01 15.02
N LYS A 248 20.13 9.09 16.00
CA LYS A 248 21.26 9.02 16.94
C LYS A 248 22.62 8.88 16.26
N SER A 249 22.70 8.16 15.16
CA SER A 249 23.94 8.01 14.38
C SER A 249 24.41 9.32 13.73
N LEU A 250 23.50 10.25 13.46
CA LEU A 250 23.77 11.52 12.78
C LEU A 250 23.87 12.69 13.76
N LEU A 251 22.98 12.74 14.75
CA LEU A 251 22.77 13.88 15.64
C LEU A 251 22.97 13.56 17.13
N GLY A 252 23.30 12.30 17.48
CA GLY A 252 23.40 11.85 18.88
C GLY A 252 22.06 11.66 19.59
N GLN A 253 20.94 12.01 18.94
CA GLN A 253 19.61 11.97 19.52
C GLN A 253 18.51 11.74 18.47
N ASN A 254 17.31 11.47 18.96
CA ASN A 254 16.13 11.30 18.12
C ASN A 254 15.51 12.64 17.74
N LEU A 255 14.87 12.68 16.58
CA LEU A 255 14.05 13.79 16.16
C LEU A 255 12.58 13.43 16.34
N ASN A 256 11.90 14.12 17.25
CA ASN A 256 10.52 13.84 17.60
C ASN A 256 9.59 15.04 17.43
N PHE A 257 8.37 14.76 16.98
CA PHE A 257 7.31 15.74 16.73
C PHE A 257 5.99 15.23 17.30
N ASP A 258 5.26 16.11 18.00
CA ASP A 258 3.99 15.77 18.64
C ASP A 258 2.88 15.58 17.60
N LYS A 259 2.85 16.43 16.57
CA LYS A 259 1.92 16.35 15.45
C LYS A 259 2.59 16.75 14.15
N THR A 260 2.12 16.19 13.05
CA THR A 260 2.47 16.66 11.71
C THR A 260 1.23 16.81 10.84
N LYS A 261 1.29 17.76 9.92
CA LYS A 261 0.34 17.91 8.82
C LYS A 261 1.14 18.18 7.56
N PHE A 262 0.86 17.47 6.49
CA PHE A 262 1.66 17.54 5.27
C PHE A 262 0.80 17.54 4.01
N ASN A 263 1.31 18.22 2.99
CA ASN A 263 0.87 18.16 1.60
C ASN A 263 2.12 18.17 0.73
N ILE A 264 2.41 17.01 0.12
CA ILE A 264 3.63 16.77 -0.65
C ILE A 264 3.21 16.26 -2.02
N THR A 265 3.83 16.81 -3.07
CA THR A 265 3.72 16.27 -4.43
C THR A 265 5.00 15.54 -4.79
N ILE A 266 4.89 14.36 -5.38
CA ILE A 266 6.03 13.57 -5.88
C ILE A 266 5.77 13.27 -7.36
N ASN A 267 6.69 13.71 -8.22
CA ASN A 267 6.76 13.27 -9.60
C ASN A 267 7.90 12.27 -9.74
N LYS A 268 7.59 11.09 -10.28
CA LYS A 268 8.55 10.00 -10.45
C LYS A 268 8.46 9.45 -11.87
N PHE A 269 9.60 9.39 -12.56
CA PHE A 269 9.71 8.59 -13.78
C PHE A 269 9.96 7.12 -13.41
N LEU A 270 9.11 6.23 -13.91
CA LEU A 270 9.26 4.79 -13.81
C LEU A 270 9.96 4.27 -15.07
N ASN A 271 11.15 3.70 -14.89
CA ASN A 271 11.80 2.96 -15.97
C ASN A 271 11.33 1.50 -15.96
N SER A 272 11.66 0.74 -17.00
CA SER A 272 11.32 -0.69 -17.10
C SER A 272 11.92 -1.56 -15.98
N ASN A 273 12.95 -1.06 -15.28
CA ASN A 273 13.63 -1.75 -14.17
C ASN A 273 13.23 -1.16 -12.81
N PHE A 274 12.05 -0.55 -12.72
CA PHE A 274 11.61 0.11 -11.51
C PHE A 274 11.51 -0.88 -10.34
N ASN A 275 12.21 -0.57 -9.26
CA ASN A 275 12.10 -1.26 -7.98
C ASN A 275 11.55 -0.28 -6.95
N ILE A 276 10.46 -0.66 -6.28
CA ILE A 276 9.82 0.14 -5.23
C ILE A 276 10.79 0.46 -4.08
N SER A 277 11.76 -0.40 -3.80
CA SER A 277 12.80 -0.14 -2.78
C SER A 277 13.67 1.07 -3.11
N HIS A 278 13.72 1.48 -4.38
CA HIS A 278 14.51 2.60 -4.87
C HIS A 278 13.64 3.81 -5.26
N PHE A 279 12.41 3.88 -4.77
CA PHE A 279 11.46 4.93 -5.15
C PHE A 279 12.02 6.35 -4.95
N ILE A 280 12.85 6.57 -3.92
CA ILE A 280 13.38 7.89 -3.53
C ILE A 280 14.76 8.19 -4.16
N GLN A 281 15.40 7.26 -4.87
CA GLN A 281 16.84 7.39 -5.19
C GLN A 281 17.19 8.21 -6.44
N LYS A 282 16.39 8.17 -7.52
CA LYS A 282 16.68 8.85 -8.80
C LYS A 282 15.39 9.20 -9.54
N ASN A 283 15.47 10.15 -10.46
CA ASN A 283 14.36 10.64 -11.29
C ASN A 283 13.12 10.99 -10.47
N LEU A 284 13.33 11.79 -9.42
CA LEU A 284 12.36 12.17 -8.41
C LEU A 284 12.33 13.69 -8.29
N ASP A 285 11.17 14.28 -8.52
CA ASP A 285 10.90 15.67 -8.16
C ASP A 285 9.89 15.68 -7.01
N LEU A 286 10.32 16.10 -5.84
CA LEU A 286 9.50 16.22 -4.64
C LEU A 286 9.25 17.70 -4.36
N GLU A 287 8.00 18.07 -4.14
CA GLU A 287 7.56 19.40 -3.74
C GLU A 287 6.83 19.31 -2.39
N ILE A 288 7.39 19.93 -1.36
CA ILE A 288 6.74 20.15 -0.08
C ILE A 288 5.92 21.43 -0.21
N GLN A 289 4.66 21.31 -0.58
CA GLN A 289 3.74 22.45 -0.69
C GLN A 289 3.47 23.05 0.70
N ASN A 290 3.32 22.18 1.70
CA ASN A 290 3.25 22.57 3.09
C ASN A 290 3.57 21.37 3.99
N LEU A 291 4.46 21.54 4.95
CA LEU A 291 4.69 20.62 6.05
C LEU A 291 4.69 21.41 7.36
N ILE A 292 3.74 21.12 8.23
CA ILE A 292 3.65 21.73 9.56
C ILE A 292 3.99 20.65 10.59
N LEU A 293 4.97 20.93 11.43
CA LEU A 293 5.42 20.11 12.54
C LEU A 293 5.11 20.84 13.84
N GLU A 294 4.50 20.16 14.80
CA GLU A 294 4.26 20.68 16.15
C GLU A 294 5.20 19.96 17.12
N LYS A 295 5.93 20.71 17.94
CA LYS A 295 6.76 20.18 19.02
C LYS A 295 6.66 21.10 20.23
N ASN A 296 6.35 20.57 21.41
CA ASN A 296 6.21 21.34 22.65
C ASN A 296 5.22 22.52 22.51
N LYS A 297 4.15 22.33 21.73
CA LYS A 297 3.15 23.37 21.35
C LYS A 297 3.68 24.50 20.46
N GLN A 298 4.88 24.38 19.92
CA GLN A 298 5.49 25.32 18.99
C GLN A 298 5.40 24.75 17.57
N ASN A 299 5.14 25.62 16.59
CA ASN A 299 4.94 25.22 15.20
C ASN A 299 6.19 25.52 14.37
N ILE A 300 6.56 24.56 13.54
CA ILE A 300 7.58 24.70 12.50
C ILE A 300 6.89 24.42 11.16
N SER A 301 6.90 25.39 10.26
CA SER A 301 6.37 25.25 8.90
C SER A 301 7.51 25.11 7.91
N LEU A 302 7.39 24.18 6.98
CA LEU A 302 8.39 23.90 5.96
C LEU A 302 7.74 23.92 4.57
N GLN A 303 8.44 24.52 3.62
CA GLN A 303 8.12 24.51 2.20
C GLN A 303 9.40 24.29 1.42
N GLY A 304 9.33 23.61 0.28
CA GLY A 304 10.55 23.37 -0.48
C GLY A 304 10.37 22.42 -1.64
N ASN A 305 11.45 22.23 -2.36
CA ASN A 305 11.52 21.30 -3.48
C ASN A 305 12.86 20.56 -3.47
N LEU A 306 12.82 19.29 -3.86
CA LEU A 306 13.96 18.41 -4.01
C LEU A 306 13.88 17.79 -5.41
N ASN A 307 14.94 17.95 -6.18
CA ASN A 307 15.10 17.36 -7.49
C ASN A 307 16.29 16.40 -7.44
N ILE A 308 16.03 15.12 -7.70
CA ILE A 308 17.05 14.08 -7.80
C ILE A 308 16.96 13.51 -9.21
N ASN A 309 17.81 13.99 -10.10
CA ASN A 309 17.97 13.50 -11.46
C ASN A 309 19.42 13.04 -11.67
N ASN A 310 20.08 13.48 -12.74
CA ASN A 310 21.54 13.31 -12.92
C ASN A 310 22.35 14.25 -12.02
N SER A 311 21.68 15.21 -11.38
CA SER A 311 22.21 16.11 -10.36
C SER A 311 21.21 16.19 -9.19
N TYR A 312 21.68 16.73 -8.08
CA TYR A 312 20.90 16.93 -6.87
C TYR A 312 20.70 18.43 -6.64
N GLN A 313 19.45 18.85 -6.53
CA GLN A 313 19.08 20.23 -6.19
C GLN A 313 18.02 20.22 -5.10
N ALA A 314 18.18 21.06 -4.09
CA ALA A 314 17.19 21.23 -3.04
C ALA A 314 17.02 22.72 -2.72
N LYS A 315 15.79 23.13 -2.44
CA LYS A 315 15.47 24.38 -1.78
C LYS A 315 14.51 24.10 -0.65
N LEU A 316 14.79 24.65 0.52
CA LEU A 316 13.97 24.44 1.70
C LEU A 316 13.86 25.77 2.44
N GLN A 317 12.64 26.18 2.73
CA GLN A 317 12.33 27.25 3.67
C GLN A 317 11.76 26.62 4.93
N VAL A 318 12.31 27.01 6.07
CA VAL A 318 11.81 26.65 7.40
C VAL A 318 11.41 27.94 8.10
N ILE A 319 10.20 27.95 8.66
CA ILE A 319 9.63 29.06 9.39
C ILE A 319 9.26 28.55 10.78
N SER A 320 9.69 29.25 11.81
CA SER A 320 9.32 28.94 13.19
C SER A 320 8.73 30.17 13.88
N SER A 321 7.73 29.95 14.73
CA SER A 321 7.13 30.97 15.59
C SER A 321 8.03 31.36 16.77
N ASP A 322 8.91 30.45 17.17
CA ASP A 322 9.73 30.56 18.36
C ASP A 322 11.20 30.36 18.00
N GLU A 323 12.10 30.63 18.96
CA GLU A 323 13.52 30.38 18.73
C GLU A 323 13.76 28.88 18.48
N PRO A 324 14.44 28.51 17.38
CA PRO A 324 14.76 27.10 17.09
C PRO A 324 15.40 26.35 18.26
N ASP A 325 16.25 27.03 19.04
CA ASP A 325 16.92 26.46 20.21
C ASP A 325 16.02 26.32 21.45
N GLU A 326 14.82 26.89 21.46
CA GLU A 326 13.79 26.59 22.46
C GLU A 326 13.01 25.33 22.08
N ILE A 327 12.79 25.13 20.78
CA ILE A 327 12.10 23.94 20.25
C ILE A 327 13.00 22.71 20.36
N PHE A 328 14.29 22.86 20.08
CA PHE A 328 15.30 21.80 20.15
C PHE A 328 16.44 22.15 21.11
N PRO A 329 16.24 22.15 22.44
CA PRO A 329 17.25 22.65 23.39
C PRO A 329 18.63 21.99 23.30
N TRP A 330 18.67 20.74 22.84
CA TRP A 330 19.89 19.94 22.70
C TRP A 330 20.84 20.45 21.61
N THR A 331 20.38 21.29 20.70
CA THR A 331 21.21 21.86 19.62
C THR A 331 22.25 22.83 20.16
N LYS A 332 22.05 23.36 21.37
CA LYS A 332 22.99 24.25 22.06
C LYS A 332 24.34 23.57 22.31
N ASP A 333 24.35 22.25 22.47
CA ASP A 333 25.59 21.46 22.61
C ASP A 333 26.42 21.45 21.31
N TYR A 334 25.81 21.81 20.18
CA TYR A 334 26.41 21.92 18.85
C TYR A 334 26.53 23.37 18.36
N GLY A 335 26.49 24.34 19.28
CA GLY A 335 26.59 25.77 18.97
C GLY A 335 25.25 26.47 18.68
N GLY A 336 24.13 25.75 18.74
CA GLY A 336 22.78 26.28 18.56
C GLY A 336 22.37 26.45 17.10
N LEU A 337 21.06 26.32 16.84
CA LEU A 337 20.40 26.55 15.56
C LEU A 337 20.06 28.02 15.33
N ASN A 338 19.90 28.83 16.39
CA ASN A 338 19.46 30.22 16.27
C ASN A 338 20.34 31.04 15.31
N GLN A 339 21.64 30.74 15.24
CA GLN A 339 22.61 31.40 14.35
C GLN A 339 22.33 31.21 12.84
N TYR A 340 21.56 30.18 12.47
CA TYR A 340 21.21 29.91 11.07
C TYR A 340 19.86 30.53 10.68
N PHE A 341 19.13 31.14 11.60
CA PHE A 341 17.82 31.72 11.33
C PHE A 341 17.88 33.26 11.35
N LEU A 342 17.15 33.89 10.41
CA LEU A 342 16.89 35.33 10.41
C LEU A 342 15.58 35.62 11.14
N LYS A 343 15.56 36.64 11.99
CA LYS A 343 14.34 37.07 12.70
C LYS A 343 13.65 38.20 11.93
N GLU A 344 12.41 37.97 11.52
CA GLU A 344 11.57 38.97 10.83
C GLU A 344 10.12 38.88 11.32
N ASN A 345 9.49 40.02 11.62
CA ASN A 345 8.05 40.11 11.93
C ASN A 345 7.52 39.02 12.89
N ASN A 346 8.24 38.79 13.99
CA ASN A 346 7.99 37.79 15.04
C ASN A 346 8.19 36.31 14.65
N ASN A 347 8.74 36.01 13.48
CA ASN A 347 9.09 34.64 13.09
C ASN A 347 10.59 34.51 12.84
N PHE A 348 11.07 33.27 12.88
CA PHE A 348 12.42 32.87 12.53
C PHE A 348 12.42 32.13 11.19
N PHE A 349 13.27 32.54 10.27
CA PHE A 349 13.34 32.02 8.90
C PHE A 349 14.71 31.42 8.60
N LEU A 350 14.72 30.23 8.01
CA LEU A 350 15.88 29.59 7.41
C LEU A 350 15.56 29.27 5.95
N ASN A 351 16.33 29.84 5.03
CA ASN A 351 16.27 29.52 3.61
C ASN A 351 17.54 28.75 3.23
N LEU A 352 17.40 27.47 2.93
CA LEU A 352 18.48 26.60 2.48
C LEU A 352 18.34 26.37 0.97
N SER A 353 19.45 26.48 0.25
CA SER A 353 19.56 25.98 -1.11
C SER A 353 20.82 25.15 -1.29
N TYR A 354 20.66 24.03 -1.99
CA TYR A 354 21.73 23.13 -2.36
C TYR A 354 21.65 22.87 -3.86
N ASP A 355 22.79 22.96 -4.55
CA ASP A 355 22.94 22.53 -5.93
C ASP A 355 24.31 21.87 -6.10
N SER A 356 24.30 20.56 -6.38
CA SER A 356 25.52 19.77 -6.59
C SER A 356 26.42 20.29 -7.72
N LEU A 357 25.87 21.08 -8.67
CA LEU A 357 26.62 21.65 -9.79
C LEU A 357 27.11 23.08 -9.53
N ALA A 358 26.67 23.73 -8.44
CA ALA A 358 27.08 25.07 -8.08
C ALA A 358 28.38 25.07 -7.26
N ASN A 359 29.11 26.19 -7.30
CA ASN A 359 30.21 26.45 -6.37
C ASN A 359 30.03 27.86 -5.77
N PRO A 360 29.75 27.99 -4.46
CA PRO A 360 29.59 26.90 -3.49
C PRO A 360 28.26 26.15 -3.66
N GLN A 361 28.26 24.88 -3.24
CA GLN A 361 27.11 23.99 -3.39
C GLN A 361 25.95 24.35 -2.44
N LEU A 362 26.27 24.83 -1.22
CA LEU A 362 25.27 25.16 -0.21
C LEU A 362 25.21 26.67 0.05
N LYS A 363 23.98 27.19 0.14
CA LYS A 363 23.71 28.52 0.65
C LYS A 363 22.66 28.46 1.76
N ILE A 364 22.89 29.23 2.83
CA ILE A 364 21.94 29.41 3.94
C ILE A 364 21.66 30.90 4.06
N ASN A 365 20.40 31.31 3.94
CA ASN A 365 19.96 32.70 3.93
C ASN A 365 20.73 33.59 2.92
N GLY A 366 21.15 33.00 1.79
CA GLY A 366 21.95 33.67 0.77
C GLY A 366 23.46 33.71 1.05
N SER A 367 23.89 33.40 2.28
CA SER A 367 25.30 33.25 2.62
C SER A 367 25.87 31.96 2.06
N GLU A 368 27.05 32.07 1.47
CA GLU A 368 27.77 31.00 0.80
C GLU A 368 28.60 30.17 1.79
N PHE A 369 28.49 28.84 1.71
CA PHE A 369 29.27 27.92 2.53
C PHE A 369 30.17 27.07 1.64
N SER A 370 31.47 27.38 1.64
CA SER A 370 32.46 26.83 0.71
C SER A 370 33.34 25.71 1.29
N ASN A 371 33.27 25.44 2.60
CA ASN A 371 34.06 24.40 3.28
C ASN A 371 33.16 23.39 4.00
N MET A 372 32.36 22.64 3.26
CA MET A 372 31.73 21.43 3.78
C MET A 372 32.26 20.23 3.02
N ASP A 373 33.00 19.36 3.71
CA ASP A 373 33.30 18.03 3.21
C ASP A 373 32.02 17.20 3.38
N LEU A 374 31.21 17.11 2.31
CA LEU A 374 29.92 16.40 2.29
C LEU A 374 30.06 14.93 1.87
N ASN A 375 31.28 14.38 1.93
CA ASN A 375 31.59 12.99 1.59
C ASN A 375 31.07 11.99 2.63
#